data_AF-A0A5B9FZ20-F1
#
_entry.id   AF-A0A5B9FZ20-F1
#
_cell.length_a   1.000
_cell.length_b   1.000
_cell.length_c   1.000
_cell.angle_alpha   90.00
_cell.angle_beta   90.00
_cell.angle_gamma   90.00
#
_symmetry.space_group_name_H-M   'P 1'
#
loop_
_entity.id
_entity.type
_entity.pdbx_description
1 polymer ?
#
loop_
_entity_poly.entity_id
_entity_poly.type
_entity_poly.pdbx_seq_one_letter_code
_entity_poly.pdbx_strand_id
1 'polypeptide(L)'
;MTLKEKLVYSVPEFDFKEFENDDDFIIICFFAIFIANNIHNADLSNRCADCVNWVYTTKHPEHEAILEQIALTLFDENLYEETFIALLTTDVQKYFEKSIAMWRQGSVQ
;
A
#
# COMPACT_ATOMS: atom_id res chain seq x y z
N MET A 1 -15.65 -8.50 3.73
CA MET A 1 -14.66 -8.65 2.65
C MET A 1 -13.29 -8.61 3.30
N THR A 2 -12.49 -9.65 3.09
CA THR A 2 -11.10 -9.73 3.56
C THR A 2 -10.18 -8.89 2.66
N LEU A 3 -8.94 -8.66 3.09
CA LEU A 3 -7.94 -8.01 2.25
C LEU A 3 -7.71 -8.77 0.94
N LYS A 4 -7.56 -10.10 1.02
CA LYS A 4 -7.37 -10.95 -0.18
C LYS A 4 -8.53 -10.82 -1.15
N GLU A 5 -9.77 -10.89 -0.66
CA GLU A 5 -10.97 -10.71 -1.50
C GLU A 5 -10.99 -9.32 -2.17
N LYS A 6 -10.64 -8.26 -1.42
CA LYS A 6 -10.57 -6.89 -1.97
C LYS A 6 -9.52 -6.80 -3.07
N LEU A 7 -8.33 -7.35 -2.84
CA LEU A 7 -7.25 -7.29 -3.81
C LEU A 7 -7.52 -8.15 -5.05
N VAL A 8 -8.09 -9.36 -4.92
CA VAL A 8 -8.49 -10.17 -6.07
C VAL A 8 -9.55 -9.46 -6.92
N TYR A 9 -10.50 -8.77 -6.28
CA TYR A 9 -11.53 -8.01 -6.97
C TYR A 9 -10.97 -6.76 -7.65
N SER A 10 -10.21 -5.95 -6.90
CA SER A 10 -9.74 -4.65 -7.37
C SER A 10 -8.48 -4.76 -8.23
N VAL A 11 -7.60 -5.74 -8.03
CA VAL A 11 -6.28 -5.89 -8.69
C VAL A 11 -5.99 -7.38 -9.01
N PRO A 12 -6.75 -8.01 -9.94
CA PRO A 12 -6.57 -9.41 -10.35
C PRO A 12 -5.23 -9.68 -11.02
N GLU A 13 -4.50 -8.66 -11.45
CA GLU A 13 -3.13 -8.77 -11.97
C GLU A 13 -2.10 -9.06 -10.88
N PHE A 14 -2.43 -8.81 -9.61
CA PHE A 14 -1.60 -9.21 -8.49
C PHE A 14 -1.84 -10.71 -8.22
N ASP A 15 -0.90 -11.55 -8.67
CA ASP A 15 -1.02 -13.01 -8.56
C ASP A 15 -0.84 -13.47 -7.10
N PHE A 16 -1.92 -14.00 -6.54
CA PHE A 16 -1.99 -14.47 -5.16
C PHE A 16 -1.53 -15.91 -4.96
N LYS A 17 -1.24 -16.67 -6.03
CA LYS A 17 -1.00 -18.12 -5.91
C LYS A 17 0.12 -18.47 -4.94
N GLU A 18 1.13 -17.61 -4.82
CA GLU A 18 2.25 -17.83 -3.90
C GLU A 18 1.92 -17.48 -2.44
N PHE A 19 0.84 -16.72 -2.20
CA PHE A 19 0.49 -16.14 -0.88
C PHE A 19 -0.89 -16.58 -0.37
N GLU A 20 -1.49 -17.60 -0.97
CA GLU A 20 -2.86 -18.04 -0.65
C GLU A 20 -3.01 -18.42 0.84
N ASN A 21 -1.95 -18.98 1.43
CA ASN A 21 -1.92 -19.41 2.83
C ASN A 21 -1.19 -18.43 3.76
N ASP A 22 -0.66 -17.33 3.24
CA ASP A 22 0.10 -16.36 4.04
C ASP A 22 -0.81 -15.34 4.73
N ASP A 23 -0.28 -14.74 5.79
CA ASP A 23 -0.94 -13.68 6.54
C ASP A 23 -1.01 -12.37 5.73
N ASP A 24 -1.99 -11.53 6.08
CA ASP A 24 -2.26 -10.27 5.40
C ASP A 24 -1.04 -9.33 5.36
N PHE A 25 -0.17 -9.37 6.38
CA PHE A 25 1.05 -8.56 6.41
C PHE A 25 2.03 -8.94 5.30
N ILE A 26 2.28 -10.25 5.09
CA ILE A 26 3.18 -10.74 4.02
C ILE A 26 2.63 -10.31 2.65
N ILE A 27 1.33 -10.50 2.46
CA ILE A 27 0.63 -10.11 1.23
C ILE A 27 0.81 -8.62 0.95
N ILE A 28 0.73 -7.77 1.98
CA ILE A 28 0.92 -6.33 1.84
C ILE A 28 2.35 -5.96 1.47
N CYS A 29 3.37 -6.65 2.00
CA CYS A 29 4.75 -6.42 1.57
C CYS A 29 4.91 -6.62 0.06
N PHE A 30 4.39 -7.73 -0.47
CA PHE A 30 4.43 -8.00 -1.91
C PHE A 30 3.52 -7.06 -2.71
N PHE A 31 2.37 -6.69 -2.16
CA PHE A 31 1.48 -5.73 -2.79
C PHE A 31 2.13 -4.35 -2.90
N ALA A 32 2.87 -3.90 -1.89
CA ALA A 32 3.60 -2.63 -1.96
C ALA A 32 4.66 -2.62 -3.08
N ILE A 33 5.40 -3.73 -3.24
CA ILE A 33 6.34 -3.93 -4.36
C ILE A 33 5.59 -3.94 -5.70
N PHE A 34 4.43 -4.59 -5.76
CA PHE A 34 3.59 -4.60 -6.95
C PHE A 34 3.14 -3.19 -7.35
N ILE A 35 2.75 -2.35 -6.38
CA ILE A 35 2.43 -0.93 -6.61
C ILE A 35 3.64 -0.23 -7.22
N ALA A 36 4.79 -0.32 -6.57
CA ALA A 36 6.04 0.28 -7.02
C ALA A 36 6.35 -0.07 -8.49
N ASN A 37 6.31 -1.35 -8.84
CA ASN A 37 6.61 -1.82 -10.20
C ASN A 37 5.61 -1.38 -11.27
N ASN A 38 4.39 -1.02 -10.86
CA ASN A 38 3.29 -0.67 -11.77
C ASN A 38 2.83 0.78 -11.64
N ILE A 39 3.59 1.63 -10.93
CA ILE A 39 3.18 3.00 -10.59
C ILE A 39 3.01 3.91 -11.82
N HIS A 40 3.64 3.55 -12.94
CA HIS A 40 3.49 4.28 -14.22
C HIS A 40 2.32 3.78 -15.07
N ASN A 41 1.69 2.66 -14.71
CA ASN A 41 0.45 2.21 -15.33
C ASN A 41 -0.73 2.86 -14.61
N ALA A 42 -1.39 3.79 -15.28
CA ALA A 42 -2.47 4.59 -14.68
C ALA A 42 -3.64 3.73 -14.20
N ASP A 43 -4.06 2.71 -14.97
CA ASP A 43 -5.18 1.86 -14.59
C ASP A 43 -4.86 1.02 -13.36
N LEU A 44 -3.67 0.39 -13.33
CA LEU A 44 -3.23 -0.36 -12.16
C LEU A 44 -3.04 0.54 -10.94
N SER A 45 -2.46 1.73 -11.11
CA SER A 45 -2.27 2.69 -10.02
C SER A 45 -3.57 3.13 -9.37
N ASN A 46 -4.61 3.42 -10.18
CA ASN A 46 -5.94 3.76 -9.66
C ASN A 46 -6.55 2.61 -8.83
N ARG A 47 -6.42 1.39 -9.33
CA ARG A 47 -6.97 0.19 -8.68
C ARG A 47 -6.21 -0.15 -7.40
N CYS A 48 -4.89 0.02 -7.41
CA CYS A 48 -4.07 -0.11 -6.21
C CYS A 48 -4.42 0.95 -5.16
N ALA A 49 -4.57 2.21 -5.57
CA ALA A 49 -4.97 3.30 -4.68
C ALA A 49 -6.35 3.06 -4.04
N ASP A 50 -7.31 2.50 -4.79
CA ASP A 50 -8.60 2.06 -4.25
C ASP A 50 -8.46 1.03 -3.11
N CYS A 51 -7.56 0.05 -3.25
CA CYS A 51 -7.26 -0.91 -2.18
C CYS A 51 -6.65 -0.24 -0.95
N VAL A 52 -5.67 0.65 -1.13
CA VAL A 52 -5.02 1.37 -0.03
C VAL A 52 -6.05 2.24 0.73
N ASN A 53 -6.89 2.98 -0.01
CA ASN A 53 -7.95 3.79 0.56
C ASN A 53 -9.00 2.95 1.31
N TRP A 54 -9.32 1.76 0.77
CA TRP A 54 -10.23 0.83 1.42
C TRP A 54 -9.69 0.36 2.77
N VAL A 55 -8.42 -0.04 2.86
CA VAL A 55 -7.78 -0.47 4.12
C VAL A 55 -7.98 0.56 5.23
N TYR A 56 -7.74 1.85 4.92
CA TYR A 56 -7.93 2.93 5.89
C TYR A 56 -9.40 3.17 6.23
N THR A 57 -10.27 3.19 5.21
CA THR A 57 -11.69 3.55 5.35
C THR A 57 -12.45 2.50 6.14
N THR A 58 -12.18 1.22 5.90
CA THR A 58 -12.84 0.13 6.62
C THR A 58 -12.19 -0.18 7.96
N LYS A 59 -11.10 0.51 8.32
CA LYS A 59 -10.29 0.21 9.50
C LYS A 59 -9.98 -1.28 9.57
N HIS A 60 -9.41 -1.80 8.48
CA HIS A 60 -9.01 -3.19 8.40
C HIS A 60 -8.15 -3.55 9.63
N PRO A 61 -8.22 -4.80 10.14
CA PRO A 61 -7.24 -5.28 11.11
C PRO A 61 -5.82 -4.89 10.69
N GLU A 62 -5.06 -4.33 11.63
CA GLU A 62 -3.67 -3.91 11.39
C GLU A 62 -3.51 -2.84 10.30
N HIS A 63 -4.55 -2.09 9.94
CA HIS A 63 -4.47 -1.04 8.90
C HIS A 63 -3.32 -0.06 9.12
N GLU A 64 -2.98 0.26 10.37
CA GLU A 64 -1.84 1.10 10.70
C GLU A 64 -0.52 0.51 10.20
N ALA A 65 -0.22 -0.74 10.58
CA ALA A 65 0.97 -1.46 10.14
C ALA A 65 1.00 -1.68 8.62
N ILE A 66 -0.16 -1.96 8.02
CA ILE A 66 -0.31 -2.14 6.57
C ILE A 66 0.03 -0.84 5.82
N LEU A 67 -0.57 0.28 6.23
CA LEU A 67 -0.36 1.57 5.57
C LEU A 67 1.08 2.05 5.77
N GLU A 68 1.65 1.82 6.95
CA GLU A 68 3.07 2.10 7.21
C GLU A 68 3.98 1.28 6.30
N GLN A 69 3.76 -0.03 6.18
CA GLN A 69 4.56 -0.90 5.31
C GLN A 69 4.52 -0.43 3.86
N ILE A 70 3.34 -0.06 3.34
CA ILE A 70 3.22 0.46 1.97
C ILE A 70 3.97 1.78 1.81
N ALA A 71 3.77 2.73 2.73
CA ALA A 71 4.41 4.04 2.68
C ALA A 71 5.95 3.92 2.69
N LEU A 72 6.50 3.10 3.59
CA LEU A 72 7.93 2.91 3.73
C LEU A 72 8.52 2.16 2.54
N THR A 73 7.85 1.13 2.02
CA THR A 73 8.33 0.40 0.82
C THR A 73 8.39 1.34 -0.38
N LEU A 74 7.35 2.13 -0.65
CA LEU A 74 7.37 3.09 -1.76
C LEU A 74 8.45 4.16 -1.57
N PHE A 75 8.67 4.60 -0.32
CA PHE A 75 9.70 5.57 0.00
C PHE A 75 11.13 5.02 -0.20
N ASP A 76 11.41 3.83 0.33
CA ASP A 76 12.73 3.19 0.28
C ASP A 76 13.13 2.81 -1.15
N GLU A 77 12.17 2.39 -1.97
CA GLU A 77 12.39 2.10 -3.40
C GLU A 77 12.53 3.37 -4.26
N ASN A 78 12.47 4.57 -3.65
CA ASN A 78 12.46 5.87 -4.34
C ASN A 78 11.31 5.98 -5.38
N LEU A 79 10.17 5.38 -5.04
CA LEU A 79 8.93 5.33 -5.85
C LEU A 79 7.74 5.96 -5.11
N TYR A 80 8.02 6.86 -4.16
CA TYR A 80 7.01 7.71 -3.54
C TYR A 80 6.59 8.82 -4.52
N GLU A 81 5.80 8.44 -5.52
CA GLU A 81 5.41 9.30 -6.64
C GLU A 81 4.16 10.12 -6.32
N GLU A 82 4.23 11.44 -6.52
CA GLU A 82 3.13 12.37 -6.24
C GLU A 82 1.84 11.99 -6.98
N THR A 83 1.96 11.44 -8.19
CA THR A 83 0.80 11.02 -9.00
C THR A 83 0.03 9.87 -8.38
N PHE A 84 0.71 8.91 -7.74
CA PHE A 84 0.02 7.85 -7.00
C PHE A 84 -0.56 8.37 -5.69
N ILE A 85 0.20 9.19 -4.96
CA ILE A 85 -0.23 9.78 -3.70
C ILE A 85 -1.48 10.66 -3.89
N ALA A 86 -1.61 11.36 -5.01
CA ALA A 86 -2.78 12.16 -5.35
C ALA A 86 -4.06 11.34 -5.54
N LEU A 87 -3.96 10.02 -5.79
CA LEU A 87 -5.11 9.10 -5.86
C LEU A 87 -5.57 8.63 -4.48
N LEU A 88 -4.74 8.81 -3.45
CA LEU A 88 -5.06 8.46 -2.08
C LEU A 88 -5.92 9.54 -1.43
N THR A 89 -6.80 9.14 -0.52
CA THR A 89 -7.57 10.09 0.30
C THR A 89 -6.63 10.92 1.18
N THR A 90 -7.03 12.15 1.51
CA THR A 90 -6.21 13.06 2.32
C THR A 90 -5.75 12.46 3.64
N ASP A 91 -6.56 11.59 4.26
CA ASP A 91 -6.17 10.93 5.51
C ASP A 91 -5.06 9.90 5.31
N VAL A 92 -5.13 9.12 4.21
CA VAL A 92 -4.07 8.17 3.85
C VAL A 92 -2.78 8.91 3.50
N GLN A 93 -2.86 10.02 2.75
CA GLN A 93 -1.70 10.86 2.44
C GLN A 93 -0.99 11.34 3.71
N LYS A 94 -1.75 11.90 4.67
CA LYS A 94 -1.21 12.33 5.97
C LYS A 94 -0.60 11.18 6.76
N TYR A 95 -1.19 9.99 6.66
CA TYR A 95 -0.66 8.81 7.31
C TYR A 95 0.72 8.45 6.73
N PHE A 96 0.83 8.40 5.40
CA PHE A 96 2.08 8.10 4.69
C PHE A 96 3.17 9.12 5.04
N GLU A 97 2.85 10.42 4.99
CA GLU A 97 3.76 11.50 5.36
C GLU A 97 4.27 11.36 6.80
N LYS A 98 3.36 11.02 7.73
CA LYS A 98 3.70 10.81 9.15
C LYS A 98 4.64 9.61 9.33
N SER A 99 4.32 8.47 8.72
CA SER A 99 5.16 7.26 8.80
C SER A 99 6.57 7.52 8.26
N ILE A 100 6.69 8.17 7.10
CA ILE A 100 7.99 8.51 6.51
C ILE A 100 8.75 9.51 7.40
N ALA A 101 8.07 10.52 7.95
CA ALA A 101 8.71 11.48 8.85
C ALA A 101 9.24 10.82 10.13
N MET A 102 8.48 9.89 10.72
CA MET A 102 8.90 9.12 11.89
C MET A 102 10.10 8.23 11.57
N TRP A 103 10.07 7.52 10.44
CA TRP A 103 11.20 6.70 9.98
C TRP A 103 12.48 7.55 9.83
N ARG A 104 12.39 8.70 9.15
CA ARG A 104 13.54 9.61 8.97
C ARG A 104 14.12 10.11 10.30
N GLN A 105 13.29 10.34 11.32
CA GLN A 105 13.77 10.75 12.65
C GLN A 105 14.44 9.59 13.40
N GLY A 106 13.95 8.37 13.24
CA GLY A 106 14.55 7.17 13.83
C GLY A 106 15.89 6.78 13.18
N SER A 107 16.05 7.02 11.88
CA SER A 107 17.27 6.71 11.12
C SER A 107 18.46 7.68 11.36
N VAL A 108 18.27 8.73 12.18
CA VAL A 108 19.31 9.75 12.49
C VAL A 108 20.06 9.44 13.80
N GLN A 109 20.02 8.19 14.27
CA GLN A 109 20.81 7.72 15.43
C GLN A 109 22.09 7.00 15.03
#